data_AF-A0A0K2UNR0-F1
#
_entry.id   AF-A0A0K2UNR0-F1
#
_cell.length_a   1.000
_cell.length_b   1.000
_cell.length_c   1.000
_cell.angle_alpha   90.00
_cell.angle_beta   90.00
_cell.angle_gamma   90.00
#
_symmetry.space_group_name_H-M   'P 1'
#
loop_
_entity.id
_entity.type
_entity.pdbx_description
1 polymer ?
#
loop_
_entity_poly.entity_id
_entity_poly.type
_entity_poly.pdbx_seq_one_letter_code
_entity_poly.pdbx_strand_id
1 'polypeptide(L)'
;MDKTFIVLTVLSLIIHAYFSEGQSDPFNRRSPYNCTINRIIQGQWYSRETNLDTLTNIDATTMQGRGTCMESKTDNAGSYDFLFASDLQDASSCFHCVRLFIRTPNILEKRETGCVSLETGDKPSLEKVCSILNSKAQIITMFLETYTPVNCRSSIEGVFQFTYQLRWAFTGDCSHNEQQIHSCQNVGSQFLISNQKFNVTYRKCEGMDWTSNSVVEFACLGDWFIGKDQFFAVANTKESRRDEKFRCFLKNRDDDYYLGMSITPECNTIKTIERAPVRLKLTPVRSQLVEPTCHLPENFTGEWINTANVDADVIINSTHIIERWHPDDSRYRKVIYVCKEQRDSRYMMGRLTIDGCQIDYQCIDFVPRHHNIIRFRMGEAGIKNDFHTICSWVKFKTEAEWKYNLMLKKDPVPIRCPVAGAFNFTQTGDFLFETRFIGGITKAPRPDV
;
A
#
# COMPACT_ATOMS: atom_id res chain seq x y z
N MET A 1 -20.01 93.08 34.42
CA MET A 1 -19.43 92.20 35.46
C MET A 1 -19.29 90.84 34.81
N ASP A 2 -18.24 90.69 34.01
CA ASP A 2 -17.98 89.52 33.18
C ASP A 2 -16.91 88.67 33.84
N LYS A 3 -17.28 87.48 34.32
CA LYS A 3 -16.37 86.35 34.47
C LYS A 3 -17.17 85.05 34.36
N THR A 4 -16.54 84.08 33.71
CA THR A 4 -16.88 82.65 33.64
C THR A 4 -17.82 82.24 32.51
N PHE A 5 -17.28 82.09 31.29
CA PHE A 5 -17.56 80.98 30.34
C PHE A 5 -16.71 81.11 29.07
N ILE A 6 -15.37 81.03 29.18
CA ILE A 6 -14.48 80.84 28.02
C ILE A 6 -13.31 79.96 28.45
N VAL A 7 -13.52 78.64 28.52
CA VAL A 7 -12.46 77.62 28.35
C VAL A 7 -13.16 76.31 27.99
N LEU A 8 -13.40 76.00 26.71
CA LEU A 8 -13.57 74.60 26.25
C LEU A 8 -13.68 74.37 24.72
N THR A 9 -13.43 75.37 23.87
CA THR A 9 -13.59 75.20 22.41
C THR A 9 -12.38 75.57 21.56
N VAL A 10 -11.15 75.42 22.09
CA VAL A 10 -9.91 75.55 21.29
C VAL A 10 -8.91 74.40 21.47
N LEU A 11 -9.18 73.42 22.35
CA LEU A 11 -8.27 72.28 22.58
C LEU A 11 -8.56 71.02 21.75
N SER A 12 -9.57 71.03 20.87
CA SER A 12 -9.93 69.87 20.04
C SER A 12 -9.39 69.90 18.61
N LEU A 13 -8.57 70.90 18.24
CA LEU A 13 -8.09 71.06 16.85
C LEU A 13 -6.56 71.04 16.69
N ILE A 14 -5.79 70.75 17.75
CA ILE A 14 -4.32 70.62 17.67
C ILE A 14 -3.82 69.19 17.93
N ILE A 15 -4.70 68.21 18.20
CA ILE A 15 -4.30 66.80 18.45
C ILE A 15 -4.53 65.90 17.22
N HIS A 16 -4.64 66.46 16.01
CA HIS A 16 -4.75 65.68 14.76
C HIS A 16 -3.63 65.95 13.73
N ALA A 17 -2.54 66.61 14.13
CA ALA A 17 -1.45 66.94 13.19
C ALA A 17 -0.04 66.47 13.60
N TYR A 18 0.15 65.79 14.74
CA TYR A 18 1.46 65.26 15.12
C TYR A 18 1.29 63.93 15.85
N PHE A 19 1.31 62.83 15.09
CA PHE A 19 1.85 61.51 15.45
C PHE A 19 1.58 60.57 14.26
N SER A 20 2.35 60.72 13.19
CA SER A 20 2.58 59.64 12.23
C SER A 20 3.93 58.99 12.55
N GLU A 21 4.02 58.34 13.71
CA GLU A 21 5.05 57.33 13.91
C GLU A 21 4.40 55.98 13.59
N GLY A 22 4.85 55.42 12.46
CA GLY A 22 4.45 54.09 12.01
C GLY A 22 4.81 53.07 13.07
N GLN A 23 3.81 52.62 13.82
CA GLN A 23 3.91 51.48 14.70
C GLN A 23 3.89 50.24 13.83
N SER A 24 5.08 49.71 13.53
CA SER A 24 5.25 48.43 12.85
C SER A 24 4.64 47.32 13.71
N ASP A 25 3.54 46.75 13.23
CA ASP A 25 2.92 45.55 13.76
C ASP A 25 3.95 44.39 13.81
N PRO A 26 4.29 43.83 14.98
CA PRO A 26 5.37 42.83 15.10
C PRO A 26 4.96 41.44 14.59
N PHE A 27 3.72 41.24 14.14
CA PHE A 27 3.20 39.92 13.75
C PHE A 27 3.02 39.69 12.25
N ASN A 28 3.43 40.63 11.38
CA ASN A 28 3.28 40.47 9.93
C ASN A 28 4.60 40.70 9.17
N ARG A 29 5.63 39.91 9.48
CA ARG A 29 6.77 39.72 8.56
C ARG A 29 6.32 38.84 7.39
N ARG A 30 5.58 39.41 6.44
CA ARG A 30 5.53 38.82 5.08
C ARG A 30 6.95 38.86 4.54
N SER A 31 7.45 37.70 4.09
CA SER A 31 8.70 37.64 3.33
C SER A 31 8.59 38.67 2.19
N PRO A 32 9.62 39.49 1.92
CA PRO A 32 9.64 40.36 0.74
C PRO A 32 9.55 39.57 -0.58
N TYR A 33 9.68 38.23 -0.51
CA TYR A 33 9.51 37.31 -1.60
C TYR A 33 8.19 36.54 -1.50
N ASN A 34 7.54 36.30 -2.63
CA ASN A 34 6.28 35.56 -2.72
C ASN A 34 6.48 34.03 -2.64
N CYS A 35 7.26 33.57 -1.65
CA CYS A 35 7.42 32.14 -1.35
C CYS A 35 6.64 31.78 -0.08
N THR A 36 5.71 30.83 -0.20
CA THR A 36 5.01 30.23 0.94
C THR A 36 5.11 28.71 0.85
N ILE A 37 5.56 28.08 1.92
CA ILE A 37 5.71 26.63 2.03
C ILE A 37 4.33 26.02 2.34
N ASN A 38 3.93 24.99 1.60
CA ASN A 38 2.63 24.33 1.76
C ASN A 38 2.47 23.75 3.17
N ARG A 39 1.26 23.85 3.75
CA ARG A 39 0.92 23.36 5.09
C ARG A 39 1.28 21.88 5.33
N ILE A 40 1.21 21.03 4.30
CA ILE A 40 1.57 19.60 4.42
C ILE A 40 3.07 19.38 4.69
N ILE A 41 3.93 20.35 4.33
CA ILE A 41 5.38 20.30 4.54
C ILE A 41 5.75 20.92 5.90
N GLN A 42 4.87 21.76 6.45
CA GLN A 42 5.13 22.46 7.71
C GLN A 42 5.07 21.52 8.90
N GLY A 43 5.90 21.79 9.90
CA GLY A 43 5.97 21.02 11.14
C GLY A 43 7.41 20.75 11.58
N GLN A 44 7.53 20.00 12.66
CA GLN A 44 8.81 19.56 13.20
C GLN A 44 9.15 18.17 12.68
N TRP A 45 10.23 18.09 11.93
CA TRP A 45 10.67 16.88 11.25
C TRP A 45 11.96 16.33 11.86
N TYR A 46 11.94 15.06 12.21
CA TYR A 46 13.12 14.33 12.68
C TYR A 46 13.76 13.55 11.54
N SER A 47 15.09 13.58 11.47
CA SER A 47 15.86 12.76 10.54
C SER A 47 17.22 12.44 11.15
N ARG A 48 17.87 11.40 10.62
CA ARG A 48 19.26 11.09 10.95
C ARG A 48 20.12 11.47 9.75
N GLU A 49 20.98 12.47 9.95
CA GLU A 49 21.83 13.04 8.91
C GLU A 49 23.29 12.88 9.34
N THR A 50 24.12 12.23 8.53
CA THR A 50 25.55 11.99 8.86
C THR A 50 25.76 11.36 10.26
N ASN A 51 24.92 10.38 10.62
CA ASN A 51 24.87 9.72 11.93
C ASN A 51 24.42 10.58 13.12
N LEU A 52 23.99 11.82 12.89
CA LEU A 52 23.52 12.74 13.92
C LEU A 52 21.99 12.92 13.85
N ASP A 53 21.37 12.96 15.01
CA ASP A 53 19.95 13.28 15.15
C ASP A 53 19.71 14.75 14.83
N THR A 54 18.91 15.00 13.81
CA THR A 54 18.62 16.35 13.31
C THR A 54 17.12 16.62 13.39
N LEU A 55 16.75 17.71 14.06
CA LEU A 55 15.41 18.25 14.06
C LEU A 55 15.36 19.47 13.14
N THR A 56 14.42 19.46 12.20
CA THR A 56 14.19 20.56 11.29
C THR A 56 12.77 21.07 11.48
N ASN A 57 12.62 22.28 12.03
CA ASN A 57 11.33 22.97 11.96
C ASN A 57 11.15 23.64 10.60
N ILE A 58 9.99 23.42 9.98
CA ILE A 58 9.61 24.06 8.73
C ILE A 58 8.30 24.83 8.97
N ASP A 59 8.38 26.15 8.84
CA ASP A 59 7.23 27.04 8.98
C ASP A 59 6.73 27.49 7.60
N ALA A 60 5.80 28.45 7.55
CA ALA A 60 5.24 28.93 6.29
C ALA A 60 6.27 29.63 5.38
N THR A 61 7.38 30.13 5.94
CA THR A 61 8.38 30.93 5.22
C THR A 61 9.82 30.52 5.47
N THR A 62 10.10 29.64 6.44
CA THR A 62 11.48 29.32 6.86
C THR A 62 11.68 27.81 7.01
N MET A 63 12.93 27.39 6.89
CA MET A 63 13.40 26.05 7.22
C MET A 63 14.61 26.18 8.15
N GLN A 64 14.53 25.54 9.31
CA GLN A 64 15.57 25.59 10.33
C GLN A 64 16.92 25.15 9.76
N GLY A 65 17.95 25.97 9.97
CA GLY A 65 19.30 25.72 9.46
C GLY A 65 19.50 26.00 7.97
N ARG A 66 18.49 26.49 7.24
CA ARG A 66 18.59 26.92 5.82
C ARG A 66 18.18 28.37 5.60
N GLY A 67 17.33 28.92 6.47
CA GLY A 67 16.94 30.32 6.46
C GLY A 67 15.54 30.56 5.89
N THR A 68 15.35 31.68 5.19
CA THR A 68 14.04 32.12 4.68
C THR A 68 13.87 31.77 3.21
N CYS A 69 12.68 31.31 2.85
CA CYS A 69 12.37 30.96 1.47
C CYS A 69 12.27 32.21 0.59
N MET A 70 12.99 32.16 -0.53
CA MET A 70 12.99 33.19 -1.56
C MET A 70 12.12 32.79 -2.76
N GLU A 71 12.25 31.55 -3.20
CA GLU A 71 11.60 31.06 -4.41
C GLU A 71 11.20 29.60 -4.22
N SER A 72 10.05 29.23 -4.79
CA SER A 72 9.61 27.84 -4.83
C SER A 72 9.07 27.48 -6.19
N LYS A 73 9.30 26.23 -6.60
CA LYS A 73 8.73 25.65 -7.81
C LYS A 73 8.22 24.26 -7.49
N THR A 74 7.00 23.99 -7.95
CA THR A 74 6.41 22.65 -7.89
C THR A 74 6.67 21.97 -9.23
N ASP A 75 7.16 20.74 -9.19
CA ASP A 75 7.23 19.88 -10.37
C ASP A 75 5.92 19.07 -10.49
N ASN A 76 5.55 18.72 -11.73
CA ASN A 76 4.33 17.98 -12.04
C ASN A 76 4.30 16.58 -11.40
N ALA A 77 5.44 16.07 -10.92
CA ALA A 77 5.60 14.78 -10.26
C ALA A 77 5.42 14.84 -8.73
N GLY A 78 5.02 15.98 -8.14
CA GLY A 78 4.81 16.11 -6.69
C GLY A 78 6.08 16.34 -5.87
N SER A 79 7.18 16.76 -6.52
CA SER A 79 8.37 17.29 -5.83
C SER A 79 8.35 18.82 -5.79
N TYR A 80 8.91 19.38 -4.73
CA TYR A 80 8.99 20.83 -4.51
C TYR A 80 10.44 21.24 -4.40
N ASP A 81 10.83 22.23 -5.21
CA ASP A 81 12.13 22.86 -5.14
C ASP A 81 12.00 24.19 -4.41
N PHE A 82 12.83 24.40 -3.40
CA PHE A 82 12.88 25.62 -2.62
C PHE A 82 14.28 26.21 -2.65
N LEU A 83 14.35 27.52 -2.85
CA LEU A 83 15.53 28.32 -2.63
C LEU A 83 15.41 29.01 -1.26
N PHE A 84 16.33 28.71 -0.37
CA PHE A 84 16.47 29.36 0.92
C PHE A 84 17.72 30.24 0.96
N ALA A 85 17.62 31.36 1.68
CA ALA A 85 18.77 32.21 2.01
C ALA A 85 18.86 32.40 3.52
N SER A 86 20.09 32.32 4.04
CA SER A 86 20.39 32.55 5.45
C SER A 86 20.08 33.99 5.88
N ASP A 87 20.40 34.97 5.02
CA ASP A 87 20.04 36.37 5.20
C ASP A 87 19.51 36.95 3.88
N LEU A 88 18.31 37.53 3.91
CA LEU A 88 17.66 38.09 2.72
C LEU A 88 18.26 39.43 2.26
N GLN A 89 19.01 40.11 3.13
CA GLN A 89 19.56 41.44 2.88
C GLN A 89 21.02 41.40 2.41
N ASP A 90 21.66 40.23 2.47
CA ASP A 90 23.06 40.05 2.12
C ASP A 90 23.19 39.24 0.81
N ALA A 91 23.75 39.87 -0.22
CA ALA A 91 24.02 39.24 -1.52
C ALA A 91 25.15 38.20 -1.45
N SER A 92 25.99 38.26 -0.41
CA SER A 92 27.00 37.25 -0.10
C SER A 92 26.49 36.15 0.85
N SER A 93 25.20 36.18 1.18
CA SER A 93 24.57 35.19 2.06
C SER A 93 24.68 33.77 1.50
N CYS A 94 24.59 32.83 2.43
CA CYS A 94 24.58 31.42 2.09
C CYS A 94 23.21 31.00 1.55
N PHE A 95 23.20 30.47 0.33
CA PHE A 95 22.01 29.94 -0.34
C PHE A 95 21.96 28.42 -0.29
N HIS A 96 20.75 27.88 -0.15
CA HIS A 96 20.49 26.44 -0.15
C HIS A 96 19.37 26.10 -1.13
N CYS A 97 19.60 25.14 -2.01
CA CYS A 97 18.52 24.48 -2.73
C CYS A 97 18.08 23.25 -1.95
N VAL A 98 16.78 23.15 -1.66
CA VAL A 98 16.17 21.98 -1.03
C VAL A 98 15.07 21.45 -1.93
N ARG A 99 15.25 20.22 -2.42
CA ARG A 99 14.23 19.46 -3.13
C ARG A 99 13.54 18.51 -2.17
N LEU A 100 12.25 18.73 -1.94
CA LEU A 100 11.39 17.91 -1.09
C LEU A 100 10.51 16.98 -1.93
N PHE A 101 10.36 15.75 -1.47
CA PHE A 101 9.44 14.76 -2.00
C PHE A 101 8.43 14.41 -0.90
N ILE A 102 7.17 14.71 -1.14
CA ILE A 102 6.11 14.32 -0.22
C ILE A 102 5.80 12.85 -0.46
N ARG A 103 6.15 11.99 0.51
CA ARG A 103 5.82 10.55 0.42
C ARG A 103 4.47 10.28 1.04
N THR A 104 4.26 10.77 2.26
CA THR A 104 2.99 10.71 2.98
C THR A 104 2.86 11.96 3.86
N PRO A 105 1.69 12.23 4.47
CA PRO A 105 1.57 13.32 5.45
C PRO A 105 2.53 13.23 6.65
N ASN A 106 3.09 12.04 6.93
CA ASN A 106 4.02 11.81 8.03
C ASN A 106 5.48 11.66 7.59
N ILE A 107 5.74 11.55 6.28
CA ILE A 107 7.04 11.21 5.73
C ILE A 107 7.39 12.13 4.57
N LEU A 108 8.49 12.84 4.73
CA LEU A 108 9.13 13.60 3.66
C LEU A 108 10.46 12.96 3.31
N GLU A 109 10.88 13.11 2.08
CA GLU A 109 12.26 12.90 1.68
C GLU A 109 12.85 14.21 1.17
N LYS A 110 14.11 14.49 1.49
CA LYS A 110 14.82 15.66 0.98
C LYS A 110 16.11 15.30 0.27
N ARG A 111 16.46 16.13 -0.70
CA ARG A 111 17.82 16.32 -1.19
C ARG A 111 18.14 17.80 -1.08
N GLU A 112 19.37 18.11 -0.73
CA GLU A 112 19.77 19.50 -0.60
C GLU A 112 21.22 19.71 -1.01
N THR A 113 21.53 20.96 -1.38
CA THR A 113 22.90 21.42 -1.54
C THR A 113 23.49 21.79 -0.19
N GLY A 114 24.83 21.81 -0.11
CA GLY A 114 25.52 22.56 0.93
C GLY A 114 25.30 24.07 0.78
N CYS A 115 26.06 24.84 1.55
CA CYS A 115 26.09 26.29 1.40
C CYS A 115 26.63 26.70 0.03
N VAL A 116 25.84 27.45 -0.74
CA VAL A 116 26.26 28.02 -2.03
C VAL A 116 26.40 29.53 -1.87
N SER A 117 27.60 30.04 -2.11
CA SER A 117 27.86 31.49 -2.22
C SER A 117 27.96 31.85 -3.69
N LEU A 118 27.30 32.95 -4.08
CA LEU A 118 27.32 33.45 -5.46
C LEU A 118 28.39 34.55 -5.62
N GLU A 119 28.89 34.73 -6.83
CA GLU A 119 29.85 35.80 -7.13
C GLU A 119 29.19 37.18 -7.02
N THR A 120 30.00 38.20 -6.76
CA THR A 120 29.51 39.57 -6.56
C THR A 120 28.81 40.10 -7.82
N GLY A 121 27.51 40.37 -7.72
CA GLY A 121 26.67 40.87 -8.82
C GLY A 121 25.74 39.83 -9.45
N ASP A 122 25.90 38.55 -9.10
CA ASP A 122 24.97 37.50 -9.51
C ASP A 122 23.65 37.57 -8.73
N LYS A 123 22.52 37.43 -9.44
CA LYS A 123 21.21 37.34 -8.80
C LYS A 123 20.93 35.89 -8.38
N PRO A 124 20.58 35.62 -7.11
CA PRO A 124 20.15 34.30 -6.69
C PRO A 124 18.83 33.93 -7.37
N SER A 125 18.78 32.75 -7.96
CA SER A 125 17.58 32.18 -8.56
C SER A 125 17.54 30.68 -8.33
N LEU A 126 16.34 30.12 -8.28
CA LEU A 126 16.14 28.69 -8.08
C LEU A 126 16.90 27.86 -9.12
N GLU A 127 16.85 28.25 -10.40
CA GLU A 127 17.52 27.53 -11.49
C GLU A 127 19.04 27.45 -11.28
N LYS A 128 19.68 28.57 -10.90
CA LYS A 128 21.14 28.64 -10.75
C LYS A 128 21.65 27.89 -9.52
N VAL A 129 20.95 27.97 -8.39
CA VAL A 129 21.37 27.29 -7.16
C VAL A 129 21.00 25.80 -7.21
N CYS A 130 19.81 25.46 -7.70
CA CYS A 130 19.36 24.08 -7.80
C CYS A 130 20.00 23.30 -8.95
N SER A 131 20.61 23.95 -9.96
CA SER A 131 21.41 23.23 -10.97
C SER A 131 22.63 22.52 -10.37
N ILE A 132 23.12 22.98 -9.21
CA ILE A 132 24.24 22.37 -8.47
C ILE A 132 23.78 21.10 -7.72
N LEU A 133 22.47 20.95 -7.50
CA LEU A 133 21.93 19.82 -6.75
C LEU A 133 22.24 18.50 -7.48
N ASN A 134 23.17 17.73 -6.92
CA ASN A 134 23.59 16.47 -7.48
C ASN A 134 22.41 15.47 -7.45
N SER A 135 22.01 14.97 -8.63
CA SER A 135 20.93 13.98 -8.75
C SER A 135 21.23 12.66 -8.02
N LYS A 136 22.52 12.37 -7.78
CA LYS A 136 23.02 11.22 -7.02
C LYS A 136 23.24 11.52 -5.53
N ALA A 137 22.94 12.73 -5.07
CA ALA A 137 23.03 13.07 -3.65
C ALA A 137 22.15 12.13 -2.82
N GLN A 138 22.61 11.86 -1.60
CA GLN A 138 21.88 11.04 -0.63
C GLN A 138 20.49 11.64 -0.39
N ILE A 139 19.46 10.82 -0.54
CA ILE A 139 18.11 11.16 -0.10
C ILE A 139 18.06 10.97 1.41
N ILE A 140 17.59 11.99 2.13
CA ILE A 140 17.39 11.96 3.58
C ILE A 140 15.89 11.77 3.83
N THR A 141 15.52 10.78 4.63
CA THR A 141 14.13 10.59 5.07
C THR A 141 13.88 11.37 6.34
N MET A 142 12.75 12.09 6.38
CA MET A 142 12.32 12.87 7.53
C MET A 142 10.94 12.39 8.01
N PHE A 143 10.79 12.25 9.32
CA PHE A 143 9.61 11.78 10.02
C PHE A 143 8.96 12.92 10.79
N LEU A 144 7.65 13.09 10.65
CA LEU A 144 6.92 14.08 11.42
C LEU A 144 6.89 13.68 12.90
N GLU A 145 7.36 14.53 13.81
CA GLU A 145 7.42 14.20 15.24
C GLU A 145 6.02 13.97 15.85
N THR A 146 5.05 14.78 15.41
CA THR A 146 3.63 14.72 15.82
C THR A 146 2.79 13.89 14.85
N TYR A 147 3.35 12.80 14.31
CA TYR A 147 2.70 11.99 13.28
C TYR A 147 1.27 11.57 13.64
N THR A 148 0.44 11.39 12.61
CA THR A 148 -0.90 10.82 12.75
C THR A 148 -0.89 9.40 12.17
N PRO A 149 -1.05 8.35 12.99
CA PRO A 149 -1.04 6.98 12.51
C PRO A 149 -2.10 6.75 11.42
N VAL A 150 -1.73 6.00 10.38
CA VAL A 150 -2.61 5.62 9.27
C VAL A 150 -2.91 4.13 9.34
N ASN A 151 -3.91 3.67 8.59
CA ASN A 151 -4.27 2.26 8.55
C ASN A 151 -3.10 1.42 7.98
N CYS A 152 -2.73 0.34 8.67
CA CYS A 152 -1.65 -0.54 8.25
C CYS A 152 -1.96 -1.40 7.02
N ARG A 153 -3.22 -1.44 6.57
CA ARG A 153 -3.70 -2.30 5.48
C ARG A 153 -2.90 -2.16 4.19
N SER A 154 -2.53 -0.94 3.79
CA SER A 154 -1.72 -0.73 2.58
C SER A 154 -0.26 -1.17 2.77
N SER A 155 0.28 -0.97 3.97
CA SER A 155 1.65 -1.33 4.34
C SER A 155 1.84 -2.85 4.50
N ILE A 156 1.08 -3.46 5.40
CA ILE A 156 1.14 -4.88 5.76
C ILE A 156 -0.19 -5.33 6.35
N GLU A 157 -0.81 -6.35 5.76
CA GLU A 157 -2.02 -6.98 6.24
C GLU A 157 -1.78 -8.49 6.27
N GLY A 158 -1.91 -9.11 7.43
CA GLY A 158 -1.75 -10.55 7.57
C GLY A 158 -1.20 -11.02 8.92
N VAL A 159 -1.25 -12.33 9.13
CA VAL A 159 -0.47 -13.01 10.17
C VAL A 159 0.63 -13.82 9.51
N PHE A 160 1.87 -13.53 9.89
CA PHE A 160 3.05 -14.15 9.29
C PHE A 160 3.96 -14.67 10.38
N GLN A 161 4.32 -15.94 10.32
CA GLN A 161 5.57 -16.40 10.94
C GLN A 161 6.74 -15.82 10.16
N PHE A 162 7.85 -15.57 10.83
CA PHE A 162 9.02 -15.07 10.13
C PHE A 162 10.33 -15.61 10.67
N THR A 163 11.26 -15.79 9.74
CA THR A 163 12.68 -16.01 9.99
C THR A 163 13.41 -14.71 9.69
N TYR A 164 14.35 -14.30 10.53
CA TYR A 164 15.12 -13.07 10.29
C TYR A 164 16.62 -13.28 10.28
N GLN A 165 17.31 -12.47 9.49
CA GLN A 165 18.75 -12.41 9.39
C GLN A 165 19.23 -10.99 9.70
N LEU A 166 20.20 -10.86 10.61
CA LEU A 166 20.86 -9.58 10.91
C LEU A 166 22.23 -9.53 10.23
N ARG A 167 22.31 -8.90 9.06
CA ARG A 167 23.55 -8.88 8.24
C ARG A 167 24.76 -8.24 8.94
N TRP A 168 24.52 -7.38 9.91
CA TRP A 168 25.56 -6.68 10.67
C TRP A 168 26.01 -7.41 11.94
N ALA A 169 25.23 -8.39 12.42
CA ALA A 169 25.46 -9.05 13.71
C ALA A 169 25.95 -10.50 13.55
N PHE A 170 25.36 -11.29 12.64
CA PHE A 170 25.70 -12.70 12.48
C PHE A 170 25.34 -13.27 11.10
N THR A 171 25.96 -14.40 10.73
CA THR A 171 25.81 -15.06 9.43
C THR A 171 24.72 -16.13 9.36
N GLY A 172 23.96 -16.33 10.44
CA GLY A 172 22.88 -17.32 10.53
C GLY A 172 21.47 -16.72 10.38
N ASP A 173 20.47 -17.59 10.38
CA ASP A 173 19.04 -17.24 10.35
C ASP A 173 18.40 -17.57 11.70
N CYS A 174 17.65 -16.63 12.28
CA CYS A 174 16.90 -16.83 13.51
C CYS A 174 15.43 -17.14 13.19
N SER A 175 15.02 -18.39 13.43
CA SER A 175 13.67 -18.90 13.20
C SER A 175 13.10 -19.54 14.45
N HIS A 176 11.85 -19.24 14.77
CA HIS A 176 11.13 -19.84 15.91
C HIS A 176 9.63 -19.86 15.62
N ASN A 177 8.92 -20.92 16.03
CA ASN A 177 7.50 -21.13 15.67
C ASN A 177 6.55 -20.05 16.22
N GLU A 178 6.90 -19.46 17.37
CA GLU A 178 6.13 -18.38 17.99
C GLU A 178 6.57 -16.97 17.55
N GLN A 179 7.56 -16.85 16.65
CA GLN A 179 7.87 -15.55 16.05
C GLN A 179 6.81 -15.21 15.03
N GLN A 180 6.15 -14.08 15.20
CA GLN A 180 5.04 -13.69 14.34
C GLN A 180 4.93 -12.17 14.16
N ILE A 181 4.48 -11.78 12.98
CA ILE A 181 3.92 -10.46 12.67
C ILE A 181 2.41 -10.64 12.65
N HIS A 182 1.69 -9.82 13.42
CA HIS A 182 0.23 -9.84 13.47
C HIS A 182 -0.30 -8.44 13.11
N SER A 183 -0.79 -8.29 11.87
CA SER A 183 -1.33 -7.05 11.31
C SER A 183 -2.72 -7.28 10.71
N CYS A 184 -3.71 -7.51 11.57
CA CYS A 184 -5.08 -7.78 11.16
C CYS A 184 -6.01 -6.60 11.42
N GLN A 185 -6.93 -6.40 10.48
CA GLN A 185 -7.96 -5.39 10.58
C GLN A 185 -9.09 -5.88 11.50
N ASN A 186 -9.45 -5.08 12.49
CA ASN A 186 -10.61 -5.30 13.35
C ASN A 186 -11.82 -4.53 12.79
N VAL A 187 -12.56 -5.18 11.90
CA VAL A 187 -13.71 -4.54 11.26
C VAL A 187 -14.87 -4.38 12.25
N GLY A 188 -15.48 -3.19 12.29
CA GLY A 188 -16.54 -2.87 13.25
C GLY A 188 -16.03 -2.41 14.62
N SER A 189 -14.70 -2.35 14.81
CA SER A 189 -14.14 -1.67 15.98
C SER A 189 -14.51 -0.19 15.95
N GLN A 190 -15.13 0.29 17.04
CA GLN A 190 -15.38 1.73 17.25
C GLN A 190 -14.06 2.52 17.41
N PHE A 191 -12.95 1.83 17.65
CA PHE A 191 -11.64 2.43 17.85
C PHE A 191 -10.84 2.40 16.54
N LEU A 192 -10.80 3.54 15.84
CA LEU A 192 -10.01 3.75 14.62
C LEU A 192 -8.52 3.38 14.80
N ILE A 193 -8.01 3.50 16.03
CA ILE A 193 -6.60 3.23 16.40
C ILE A 193 -6.22 1.76 16.21
N SER A 194 -7.18 0.83 16.35
CA SER A 194 -6.90 -0.60 16.32
C SER A 194 -6.30 -1.09 14.99
N ASN A 195 -6.65 -0.44 13.88
CA ASN A 195 -6.17 -0.78 12.54
C ASN A 195 -4.93 0.01 12.11
N GLN A 196 -4.46 0.93 12.97
CA GLN A 196 -3.31 1.79 12.71
C GLN A 196 -2.01 1.22 13.30
N LYS A 197 -2.09 0.03 13.91
CA LYS A 197 -1.00 -0.62 14.62
C LYS A 197 -0.89 -2.09 14.28
N PHE A 198 0.30 -2.64 14.40
CA PHE A 198 0.56 -4.08 14.32
C PHE A 198 1.67 -4.48 15.30
N ASN A 199 1.69 -5.77 15.64
CA ASN A 199 2.66 -6.32 16.58
C ASN A 199 3.65 -7.24 15.88
N VAL A 200 4.91 -7.16 16.31
CA VAL A 200 5.97 -8.10 15.93
C VAL A 200 6.48 -8.77 17.19
N THR A 201 6.30 -10.08 17.28
CA THR A 201 6.78 -10.92 18.37
C THR A 201 8.10 -11.56 17.95
N TYR A 202 9.17 -11.19 18.63
CA TYR A 202 10.49 -11.82 18.53
C TYR A 202 10.66 -12.86 19.63
N ARG A 203 11.35 -13.95 19.31
CA ARG A 203 11.77 -14.96 20.28
C ARG A 203 13.27 -15.11 20.28
N LYS A 204 13.81 -15.57 21.41
CA LYS A 204 15.21 -15.97 21.51
C LYS A 204 15.43 -17.23 20.68
N CYS A 205 16.43 -17.21 19.81
CA CYS A 205 16.88 -18.36 19.03
C CYS A 205 17.93 -19.16 19.79
N GLU A 206 17.88 -20.48 19.63
CA GLU A 206 18.86 -21.39 20.21
C GLU A 206 20.25 -21.13 19.63
N GLY A 207 21.28 -21.09 20.49
CA GLY A 207 22.65 -20.81 20.08
C GLY A 207 22.95 -19.35 19.71
N MET A 208 22.02 -18.40 19.93
CA MET A 208 22.22 -16.98 19.62
C MET A 208 21.96 -16.08 20.83
N ASP A 209 23.02 -15.70 21.54
CA ASP A 209 22.92 -14.94 22.80
C ASP A 209 22.38 -13.52 22.67
N TRP A 210 22.59 -12.88 21.50
CA TRP A 210 22.09 -11.54 21.19
C TRP A 210 20.59 -11.49 20.86
N THR A 211 19.91 -12.64 20.77
CA THR A 211 18.46 -12.68 20.52
C THR A 211 17.68 -12.75 21.83
N SER A 212 16.54 -12.06 21.88
CA SER A 212 15.73 -11.96 23.09
C SER A 212 14.24 -12.07 22.78
N ASN A 213 13.47 -12.50 23.78
CA ASN A 213 12.02 -12.47 23.71
C ASN A 213 11.55 -11.03 23.84
N SER A 214 10.90 -10.50 22.82
CA SER A 214 10.37 -9.13 22.85
C SER A 214 9.13 -9.01 21.97
N VAL A 215 8.28 -8.03 22.29
CA VAL A 215 7.13 -7.68 21.47
C VAL A 215 7.20 -6.20 21.16
N VAL A 216 7.28 -5.88 19.88
CA VAL A 216 7.34 -4.52 19.38
C VAL A 216 5.98 -4.16 18.78
N GLU A 217 5.37 -3.08 19.25
CA GLU A 217 4.16 -2.53 18.66
C GLU A 217 4.54 -1.36 17.76
N PHE A 218 4.19 -1.48 16.48
CA PHE A 218 4.44 -0.45 15.48
C PHE A 218 3.13 0.25 15.10
N ALA A 219 3.16 1.57 15.02
CA ALA A 219 2.14 2.39 14.39
C ALA A 219 2.55 2.68 12.94
N CYS A 220 1.63 2.53 11.99
CA CYS A 220 1.90 2.78 10.58
C CYS A 220 1.87 4.28 10.28
N LEU A 221 2.89 4.79 9.58
CA LEU A 221 3.01 6.20 9.20
C LEU A 221 2.65 6.44 7.72
N GLY A 222 2.61 5.35 6.94
CA GLY A 222 2.18 5.30 5.55
C GLY A 222 3.19 4.58 4.66
N ASP A 223 2.83 4.46 3.39
CA ASP A 223 3.58 3.72 2.39
C ASP A 223 3.65 4.49 1.06
N TRP A 224 4.69 4.21 0.27
CA TRP A 224 4.91 4.81 -1.05
C TRP A 224 5.70 3.86 -1.95
N PHE A 225 5.64 4.11 -3.25
CA PHE A 225 6.27 3.26 -4.26
C PHE A 225 7.43 3.98 -4.94
N ILE A 226 8.52 3.24 -5.18
CA ILE A 226 9.64 3.65 -6.02
C ILE A 226 9.85 2.53 -7.04
N GLY A 227 9.30 2.69 -8.25
CA GLY A 227 9.30 1.64 -9.25
C GLY A 227 8.47 0.43 -8.79
N LYS A 228 9.11 -0.74 -8.64
CA LYS A 228 8.47 -1.99 -8.18
C LYS A 228 8.53 -2.18 -6.65
N ASP A 229 9.27 -1.32 -5.98
CA ASP A 229 9.54 -1.40 -4.55
C ASP A 229 8.50 -0.59 -3.78
N GLN A 230 7.89 -1.22 -2.78
CA GLN A 230 6.98 -0.57 -1.85
C GLN A 230 7.69 -0.35 -0.51
N PHE A 231 7.90 0.92 -0.18
CA PHE A 231 8.40 1.33 1.11
C PHE A 231 7.24 1.63 2.05
N PHE A 232 7.40 1.31 3.32
CA PHE A 232 6.49 1.80 4.35
C PHE A 232 7.25 2.16 5.62
N ALA A 233 6.76 3.18 6.29
CA ALA A 233 7.37 3.73 7.51
C ALA A 233 6.49 3.44 8.72
N VAL A 234 7.15 3.19 9.85
CA VAL A 234 6.47 2.90 11.12
C VAL A 234 7.15 3.60 12.29
N ALA A 235 6.40 3.78 13.38
CA ALA A 235 6.91 4.25 14.66
C ALA A 235 6.65 3.20 15.75
N ASN A 236 7.70 2.78 16.46
CA ASN A 236 7.58 1.97 17.66
C ASN A 236 6.90 2.80 18.76
N THR A 237 5.72 2.35 19.21
CA THR A 237 4.88 3.13 20.13
C THR A 237 5.40 3.15 21.56
N LYS A 238 6.31 2.24 21.89
CA LYS A 238 6.91 2.10 23.22
C LYS A 238 8.34 2.65 23.29
N GLU A 239 8.89 3.13 22.18
CA GLU A 239 10.23 3.71 22.12
C GLU A 239 10.18 5.24 22.19
N SER A 240 11.02 5.79 23.07
CA SER A 240 11.15 7.22 23.30
C SER A 240 12.33 7.82 22.55
N ARG A 241 13.40 7.04 22.33
CA ARG A 241 14.58 7.45 21.59
C ARG A 241 14.27 7.53 20.11
N ARG A 242 14.41 8.72 19.52
CA ARG A 242 14.01 8.98 18.12
C ARG A 242 14.75 8.09 17.12
N ASP A 243 16.02 7.81 17.36
CA ASP A 243 16.86 6.96 16.52
C ASP A 243 16.44 5.49 16.53
N GLU A 244 15.74 5.05 17.58
CA GLU A 244 15.19 3.70 17.70
C GLU A 244 13.68 3.62 17.41
N LYS A 245 12.98 4.74 17.54
CA LYS A 245 11.54 4.85 17.37
C LYS A 245 11.09 4.60 15.94
N PHE A 246 11.75 5.21 14.96
CA PHE A 246 11.30 5.16 13.56
C PHE A 246 12.04 4.08 12.77
N ARG A 247 11.29 3.35 11.94
CA ARG A 247 11.82 2.28 11.08
C ARG A 247 11.17 2.35 9.71
N CYS A 248 11.92 1.91 8.71
CA CYS A 248 11.44 1.73 7.35
C CYS A 248 11.46 0.26 6.99
N PHE A 249 10.49 -0.13 6.19
CA PHE A 249 10.40 -1.43 5.60
C PHE A 249 10.35 -1.30 4.09
N LEU A 250 10.84 -2.32 3.40
CA LEU A 250 10.82 -2.47 1.97
C LEU A 250 10.26 -3.85 1.65
N LYS A 251 9.27 -3.89 0.75
CA LYS A 251 8.83 -5.12 0.09
C LYS A 251 8.80 -4.92 -1.41
N ASN A 252 9.02 -5.98 -2.16
CA ASN A 252 8.98 -5.94 -3.61
C ASN A 252 7.62 -6.45 -4.06
N ARG A 253 7.01 -5.81 -5.05
CA ARG A 253 5.71 -6.24 -5.56
C ARG A 253 5.76 -7.65 -6.19
N ASP A 254 6.91 -8.03 -6.72
CA ASP A 254 7.13 -9.32 -7.37
C ASP A 254 7.55 -10.40 -6.36
N ASP A 255 8.03 -10.04 -5.17
CA ASP A 255 8.39 -10.96 -4.08
C ASP A 255 7.88 -10.45 -2.72
N ASP A 256 6.67 -10.89 -2.35
CA ASP A 256 5.97 -10.53 -1.10
C ASP A 256 6.33 -11.44 0.08
N TYR A 257 7.17 -12.46 -0.12
CA TYR A 257 7.65 -13.32 0.95
C TYR A 257 8.80 -12.73 1.75
N TYR A 258 9.45 -11.67 1.27
CA TYR A 258 10.54 -11.04 2.00
C TYR A 258 10.27 -9.58 2.32
N LEU A 259 10.66 -9.18 3.54
CA LEU A 259 10.71 -7.78 3.95
C LEU A 259 12.15 -7.39 4.28
N GLY A 260 12.61 -6.29 3.73
CA GLY A 260 13.78 -5.58 4.24
C GLY A 260 13.35 -4.60 5.33
N MET A 261 14.09 -4.52 6.43
CA MET A 261 13.85 -3.56 7.51
C MET A 261 15.15 -2.79 7.83
N SER A 262 15.02 -1.48 8.05
CA SER A 262 16.13 -0.64 8.50
C SER A 262 16.42 -0.84 9.98
N ILE A 263 17.66 -0.53 10.41
CA ILE A 263 18.04 -0.46 11.83
C ILE A 263 17.99 0.96 12.39
N THR A 264 18.00 1.96 11.51
CA THR A 264 17.94 3.39 11.81
C THR A 264 16.76 4.03 11.06
N PRO A 265 16.38 5.28 11.38
CA PRO A 265 15.36 6.05 10.66
C PRO A 265 15.80 6.50 9.25
N GLU A 266 16.57 5.67 8.54
CA GLU A 266 17.13 6.01 7.23
C GLU A 266 16.62 5.00 6.20
N CYS A 267 15.51 5.31 5.51
CA CYS A 267 14.90 4.38 4.55
C CYS A 267 15.82 4.11 3.35
N ASN A 268 16.63 5.10 2.99
CA ASN A 268 17.57 5.04 1.88
C ASN A 268 18.69 3.99 2.08
N THR A 269 18.88 3.45 3.29
CA THR A 269 19.83 2.35 3.59
C THR A 269 19.36 1.03 3.00
N ILE A 270 18.04 0.88 2.81
CA ILE A 270 17.44 -0.31 2.23
C ILE A 270 17.40 -0.16 0.70
N LYS A 271 18.48 -0.57 0.03
CA LYS A 271 18.56 -0.51 -1.45
C LYS A 271 17.78 -1.61 -2.14
N THR A 272 17.85 -2.82 -1.60
CA THR A 272 17.11 -4.01 -2.03
C THR A 272 16.82 -4.86 -0.80
N ILE A 273 15.91 -5.82 -0.92
CA ILE A 273 15.58 -6.70 0.21
C ILE A 273 16.79 -7.56 0.62
N GLU A 274 17.60 -8.03 -0.34
CA GLU A 274 18.79 -8.84 -0.07
C GLU A 274 19.90 -8.04 0.60
N ARG A 275 19.95 -6.72 0.36
CA ARG A 275 20.93 -5.81 0.95
C ARG A 275 20.42 -5.10 2.20
N ALA A 276 19.19 -5.39 2.64
CA ALA A 276 18.62 -4.80 3.83
C ALA A 276 19.44 -5.15 5.08
N PRO A 277 19.61 -4.23 6.05
CA PRO A 277 20.27 -4.52 7.31
C PRO A 277 19.63 -5.68 8.08
N VAL A 278 18.29 -5.72 8.06
CA VAL A 278 17.49 -6.84 8.57
C VAL A 278 16.65 -7.38 7.42
N ARG A 279 16.76 -8.69 7.18
CA ARG A 279 15.94 -9.38 6.19
C ARG A 279 14.99 -10.32 6.91
N LEU A 280 13.70 -10.22 6.62
CA LEU A 280 12.65 -11.09 7.13
C LEU A 280 12.14 -11.97 5.99
N LYS A 281 12.03 -13.27 6.23
CA LYS A 281 11.34 -14.22 5.35
C LYS A 281 10.01 -14.57 6.00
N LEU A 282 8.92 -14.16 5.39
CA LEU A 282 7.56 -14.35 5.85
C LEU A 282 7.00 -15.70 5.40
N THR A 283 6.34 -16.37 6.32
CA THR A 283 5.50 -17.55 6.06
C THR A 283 4.12 -17.23 6.59
N PRO A 284 3.09 -17.10 5.72
CA PRO A 284 1.75 -16.76 6.16
C PRO A 284 1.16 -17.88 7.02
N VAL A 285 0.52 -17.49 8.13
CA VAL A 285 -0.08 -18.40 9.10
C VAL A 285 -1.57 -18.13 9.17
N ARG A 286 -2.36 -19.20 9.19
CA ARG A 286 -3.80 -19.08 9.40
C ARG A 286 -4.06 -18.76 10.86
N SER A 287 -4.60 -17.58 11.14
CA SER A 287 -4.94 -17.20 12.51
C SER A 287 -6.31 -17.71 12.97
N GLN A 288 -7.24 -17.94 12.03
CA GLN A 288 -8.62 -18.34 12.33
C GLN A 288 -8.98 -19.66 11.63
N LEU A 289 -9.57 -20.56 12.42
CA LEU A 289 -10.15 -21.82 11.95
C LEU A 289 -11.66 -21.63 11.84
N VAL A 290 -12.23 -22.12 10.74
CA VAL A 290 -13.67 -22.07 10.49
C VAL A 290 -14.17 -23.50 10.53
N GLU A 291 -15.03 -23.82 11.50
CA GLU A 291 -15.66 -25.13 11.57
C GLU A 291 -16.75 -25.24 10.49
N PRO A 292 -16.75 -26.32 9.69
CA PRO A 292 -17.77 -26.55 8.67
C PRO A 292 -19.11 -26.90 9.34
N THR A 293 -20.19 -26.37 8.77
CA THR A 293 -21.56 -26.60 9.27
C THR A 293 -22.53 -27.09 8.18
N CYS A 294 -22.03 -27.30 6.96
CA CYS A 294 -22.75 -27.95 5.86
C CYS A 294 -21.82 -28.83 5.02
N HIS A 295 -22.43 -29.65 4.15
CA HIS A 295 -21.71 -30.51 3.21
C HIS A 295 -21.92 -30.04 1.77
N LEU A 296 -20.86 -30.10 0.97
CA LEU A 296 -20.89 -29.90 -0.46
C LEU A 296 -21.43 -31.18 -1.15
N PRO A 297 -22.02 -31.06 -2.36
CA PRO A 297 -22.52 -32.23 -3.10
C PRO A 297 -21.41 -33.26 -3.35
N GLU A 298 -21.69 -34.53 -3.07
CA GLU A 298 -20.72 -35.62 -3.26
C GLU A 298 -20.18 -35.67 -4.70
N ASN A 299 -21.05 -35.39 -5.68
CA ASN A 299 -20.72 -35.35 -7.11
C ASN A 299 -19.69 -34.28 -7.49
N PHE A 300 -19.40 -33.33 -6.60
CA PHE A 300 -18.37 -32.31 -6.82
C PHE A 300 -17.03 -32.70 -6.20
N THR A 301 -16.96 -33.76 -5.41
CA THR A 301 -15.71 -34.19 -4.79
C THR A 301 -14.67 -34.58 -5.84
N GLY A 302 -13.47 -34.03 -5.75
CA GLY A 302 -12.37 -34.33 -6.67
C GLY A 302 -11.52 -33.12 -7.03
N GLU A 303 -10.69 -33.28 -8.06
CA GLU A 303 -9.83 -32.24 -8.62
C GLU A 303 -10.46 -31.62 -9.87
N TRP A 304 -10.48 -30.28 -9.89
CA TRP A 304 -11.09 -29.45 -10.92
C TRP A 304 -10.15 -28.32 -11.32
N ILE A 305 -10.40 -27.74 -12.49
CA ILE A 305 -9.71 -26.58 -13.03
C ILE A 305 -10.73 -25.46 -13.18
N ASN A 306 -10.51 -24.32 -12.52
CA ASN A 306 -11.37 -23.15 -12.62
C ASN A 306 -10.95 -22.25 -13.77
N THR A 307 -11.73 -22.25 -14.84
CA THR A 307 -11.42 -21.48 -16.06
C THR A 307 -11.65 -19.98 -15.89
N ALA A 308 -12.26 -19.54 -14.79
CA ALA A 308 -12.50 -18.12 -14.52
C ALA A 308 -11.33 -17.42 -13.82
N ASN A 309 -10.34 -18.18 -13.32
CA ASN A 309 -9.26 -17.66 -12.51
C ASN A 309 -7.90 -18.25 -12.93
N VAL A 310 -7.41 -17.86 -14.11
CA VAL A 310 -6.08 -18.27 -14.64
C VAL A 310 -5.86 -19.79 -14.53
N ASP A 311 -6.89 -20.57 -14.88
CA ASP A 311 -6.89 -22.03 -14.80
C ASP A 311 -6.43 -22.59 -13.44
N ALA A 312 -6.94 -22.00 -12.36
CA ALA A 312 -6.61 -22.39 -10.99
C ALA A 312 -6.97 -23.86 -10.69
N ASP A 313 -6.09 -24.54 -9.98
CA ASP A 313 -6.33 -25.88 -9.44
C ASP A 313 -7.31 -25.79 -8.26
N VAL A 314 -8.40 -26.54 -8.35
CA VAL A 314 -9.45 -26.58 -7.33
C VAL A 314 -9.61 -28.00 -6.79
N ILE A 315 -9.47 -28.17 -5.48
CA ILE A 315 -9.74 -29.43 -4.78
C ILE A 315 -11.02 -29.24 -3.97
N ILE A 316 -12.05 -30.02 -4.29
CA ILE A 316 -13.31 -30.03 -3.56
C ILE A 316 -13.38 -31.30 -2.73
N ASN A 317 -13.60 -31.15 -1.44
CA ASN A 317 -13.95 -32.25 -0.54
C ASN A 317 -15.39 -32.06 -0.01
N SER A 318 -15.84 -32.89 0.93
CA SER A 318 -17.21 -32.83 1.45
C SER A 318 -17.58 -31.52 2.16
N THR A 319 -16.62 -30.70 2.57
CA THR A 319 -16.87 -29.50 3.40
C THR A 319 -16.06 -28.26 2.98
N HIS A 320 -15.04 -28.44 2.15
CA HIS A 320 -14.05 -27.45 1.78
C HIS A 320 -13.85 -27.41 0.26
N ILE A 321 -13.59 -26.21 -0.23
CA ILE A 321 -13.06 -25.97 -1.58
C ILE A 321 -11.73 -25.26 -1.41
N ILE A 322 -10.68 -25.84 -1.96
CA ILE A 322 -9.32 -25.29 -1.92
C ILE A 322 -8.97 -24.88 -3.34
N GLU A 323 -8.87 -23.59 -3.58
CA GLU A 323 -8.47 -23.04 -4.86
C GLU A 323 -7.02 -22.55 -4.79
N ARG A 324 -6.20 -22.96 -5.76
CA ARG A 324 -4.81 -22.51 -5.92
C ARG A 324 -4.64 -21.94 -7.31
N TRP A 325 -4.31 -20.65 -7.39
CA TRP A 325 -3.97 -20.01 -8.66
C TRP A 325 -2.50 -19.63 -8.66
N HIS A 326 -1.91 -19.63 -9.85
CA HIS A 326 -0.50 -19.37 -10.08
C HIS A 326 -0.36 -18.06 -10.85
N PRO A 327 -0.08 -16.92 -10.17
CA PRO A 327 0.19 -15.68 -10.86
C PRO A 327 1.42 -15.80 -11.78
N ASP A 328 2.44 -16.55 -11.35
CA ASP A 328 3.66 -16.90 -12.10
C ASP A 328 4.11 -18.33 -11.77
N ASP A 329 5.07 -18.89 -12.54
CA ASP A 329 5.59 -20.26 -12.39
C ASP A 329 6.15 -20.64 -11.00
N SER A 330 6.62 -19.67 -10.22
CA SER A 330 7.20 -19.90 -8.89
C SER A 330 6.25 -19.56 -7.74
N ARG A 331 5.12 -18.90 -8.02
CA ARG A 331 4.23 -18.34 -7.00
C ARG A 331 2.87 -19.00 -7.08
N TYR A 332 2.31 -19.34 -5.93
CA TYR A 332 0.93 -19.77 -5.84
C TYR A 332 0.23 -19.02 -4.72
N ARG A 333 -1.02 -18.66 -4.97
CA ARG A 333 -1.93 -18.18 -3.94
C ARG A 333 -3.00 -19.22 -3.73
N LYS A 334 -3.46 -19.32 -2.49
CA LYS A 334 -4.39 -20.34 -2.01
C LYS A 334 -5.53 -19.64 -1.30
N VAL A 335 -6.75 -20.01 -1.63
CA VAL A 335 -7.93 -19.63 -0.87
C VAL A 335 -8.65 -20.89 -0.46
N ILE A 336 -9.13 -20.90 0.77
CA ILE A 336 -9.89 -22.02 1.31
C ILE A 336 -11.28 -21.51 1.61
N TYR A 337 -12.26 -22.18 1.04
CA TYR A 337 -13.66 -21.95 1.30
C TYR A 337 -14.17 -23.08 2.18
N VAL A 338 -14.78 -22.76 3.31
CA VAL A 338 -15.36 -23.73 4.25
C VAL A 338 -16.88 -23.59 4.24
N CYS A 339 -17.62 -24.68 4.06
CA CYS A 339 -19.08 -24.65 4.00
C CYS A 339 -19.68 -24.24 5.36
N LYS A 340 -20.42 -23.12 5.40
CA LYS A 340 -21.11 -22.65 6.61
C LYS A 340 -22.60 -22.90 6.59
N GLU A 341 -23.29 -22.51 5.54
CA GLU A 341 -24.72 -22.74 5.44
C GLU A 341 -25.08 -23.03 3.99
N GLN A 342 -26.05 -23.93 3.80
CA GLN A 342 -26.58 -24.28 2.49
C GLN A 342 -28.07 -24.00 2.47
N ARG A 343 -28.55 -23.36 1.41
CA ARG A 343 -29.98 -23.36 1.04
C ARG A 343 -30.12 -23.52 -0.47
N ASP A 344 -30.87 -24.53 -0.87
CA ASP A 344 -31.07 -24.92 -2.27
C ASP A 344 -29.72 -25.14 -2.99
N SER A 345 -29.45 -24.39 -4.05
CA SER A 345 -28.21 -24.40 -4.82
C SER A 345 -27.13 -23.44 -4.30
N ARG A 346 -27.43 -22.65 -3.26
CA ARG A 346 -26.53 -21.61 -2.71
C ARG A 346 -25.85 -22.06 -1.43
N TYR A 347 -24.55 -21.84 -1.39
CA TYR A 347 -23.66 -22.22 -0.31
C TYR A 347 -22.96 -20.96 0.18
N MET A 348 -23.22 -20.58 1.43
CA MET A 348 -22.43 -19.56 2.10
C MET A 348 -21.14 -20.20 2.59
N MET A 349 -20.02 -19.72 2.06
CA MET A 349 -18.69 -20.23 2.38
C MET A 349 -17.92 -19.22 3.24
N GLY A 350 -17.27 -19.70 4.29
CA GLY A 350 -16.20 -18.96 4.97
C GLY A 350 -14.94 -19.00 4.10
N ARG A 351 -14.62 -17.87 3.48
CA ARG A 351 -13.44 -17.62 2.65
C ARG A 351 -12.28 -17.22 3.54
N LEU A 352 -11.27 -18.08 3.58
CA LEU A 352 -10.00 -17.90 4.26
C LEU A 352 -8.92 -17.62 3.22
N THR A 353 -8.40 -16.40 3.19
CA THR A 353 -7.21 -16.05 2.42
C THR A 353 -5.95 -16.46 3.18
N ILE A 354 -4.84 -16.67 2.45
CA ILE A 354 -3.54 -17.02 3.03
C ILE A 354 -3.11 -16.04 4.13
N ASP A 355 -3.42 -14.75 3.99
CA ASP A 355 -2.97 -13.71 4.93
C ASP A 355 -3.67 -13.83 6.29
N GLY A 356 -4.72 -14.64 6.41
CA GLY A 356 -5.18 -15.17 7.69
C GLY A 356 -5.82 -14.16 8.64
N CYS A 357 -6.09 -12.92 8.23
CA CYS A 357 -6.57 -11.87 9.14
C CYS A 357 -8.08 -11.76 9.30
N GLN A 358 -8.83 -12.12 8.27
CA GLN A 358 -10.27 -11.97 8.27
C GLN A 358 -10.91 -13.18 7.60
N ILE A 359 -11.96 -13.71 8.23
CA ILE A 359 -12.91 -14.60 7.55
C ILE A 359 -13.87 -13.70 6.78
N ASP A 360 -13.81 -13.79 5.46
CA ASP A 360 -14.89 -13.28 4.63
C ASP A 360 -15.95 -14.37 4.46
N TYR A 361 -17.20 -13.99 4.30
CA TYR A 361 -18.27 -14.86 3.85
C TYR A 361 -18.57 -14.53 2.40
N GLN A 362 -18.58 -15.56 1.56
CA GLN A 362 -18.88 -15.42 0.14
C GLN A 362 -19.89 -16.48 -0.26
N CYS A 363 -20.91 -16.08 -1.01
CA CYS A 363 -21.88 -17.03 -1.53
C CYS A 363 -21.39 -17.67 -2.82
N ILE A 364 -21.53 -18.98 -2.94
CA ILE A 364 -21.33 -19.74 -4.17
C ILE A 364 -22.67 -20.39 -4.54
N ASP A 365 -23.15 -20.13 -5.75
CA ASP A 365 -24.34 -20.79 -6.29
C ASP A 365 -23.90 -21.81 -7.34
N PHE A 366 -24.20 -23.08 -7.10
CA PHE A 366 -23.84 -24.19 -7.99
C PHE A 366 -25.01 -24.59 -8.88
N VAL A 367 -24.74 -24.73 -10.17
CA VAL A 367 -25.67 -25.27 -11.16
C VAL A 367 -25.07 -26.56 -11.73
N PRO A 368 -25.49 -27.74 -11.24
CA PRO A 368 -24.99 -29.00 -11.77
C PRO A 368 -25.38 -29.13 -13.24
N ARG A 369 -24.40 -29.45 -14.11
CA ARG A 369 -24.63 -29.67 -15.55
C ARG A 369 -24.26 -31.07 -15.98
N HIS A 370 -23.03 -31.48 -15.70
CA HIS A 370 -22.47 -32.73 -16.17
C HIS A 370 -21.42 -33.23 -15.18
N HIS A 371 -21.14 -34.53 -15.15
CA HIS A 371 -20.14 -35.11 -14.22
C HIS A 371 -18.69 -34.65 -14.48
N ASN A 372 -18.43 -33.97 -15.60
CA ASN A 372 -17.15 -33.35 -15.93
C ASN A 372 -17.16 -31.81 -15.83
N ILE A 373 -18.33 -31.20 -15.58
CA ILE A 373 -18.52 -29.75 -15.67
C ILE A 373 -19.43 -29.26 -14.54
N ILE A 374 -18.87 -28.44 -13.67
CA ILE A 374 -19.62 -27.69 -12.67
C ILE A 374 -19.79 -26.27 -13.19
N ARG A 375 -21.03 -25.77 -13.25
CA ARG A 375 -21.29 -24.34 -13.40
C ARG A 375 -21.47 -23.74 -12.03
N PHE A 376 -20.89 -22.57 -11.84
CA PHE A 376 -21.04 -21.84 -10.60
C PHE A 376 -20.99 -20.34 -10.83
N ARG A 377 -21.40 -19.59 -9.83
CA ARG A 377 -21.16 -18.14 -9.74
C ARG A 377 -20.87 -17.79 -8.30
N MET A 378 -20.09 -16.74 -8.11
CA MET A 378 -19.72 -16.25 -6.79
C MET A 378 -20.31 -14.86 -6.57
N GLY A 379 -20.88 -14.63 -5.40
CA GLY A 379 -21.32 -13.31 -4.96
C GLY A 379 -20.14 -12.48 -4.46
N GLU A 380 -20.38 -11.20 -4.16
CA GLU A 380 -19.40 -10.37 -3.45
C GLU A 380 -19.13 -10.91 -2.04
N ALA A 381 -17.85 -10.90 -1.65
CA ALA A 381 -17.45 -11.23 -0.30
C ALA A 381 -17.89 -10.16 0.71
N GLY A 382 -18.29 -10.57 1.91
CA GLY A 382 -18.70 -9.67 2.99
C GLY A 382 -18.33 -10.23 4.36
N ILE A 383 -18.45 -9.41 5.40
CA ILE A 383 -17.89 -9.70 6.73
C ILE A 383 -18.95 -10.26 7.68
N LYS A 384 -20.22 -10.00 7.38
CA LYS A 384 -21.35 -10.46 8.20
C LYS A 384 -21.60 -11.94 7.94
N ASN A 385 -21.59 -12.74 9.00
CA ASN A 385 -22.04 -14.12 8.99
C ASN A 385 -23.57 -14.20 8.96
N ASP A 386 -24.18 -13.75 7.86
CA ASP A 386 -25.62 -13.82 7.63
C ASP A 386 -25.90 -14.30 6.20
N PHE A 387 -26.55 -15.46 6.10
CA PHE A 387 -26.87 -16.08 4.82
C PHE A 387 -27.73 -15.17 3.95
N HIS A 388 -28.72 -14.49 4.53
CA HIS A 388 -29.65 -13.65 3.76
C HIS A 388 -28.95 -12.46 3.11
N THR A 389 -28.00 -11.84 3.83
CA THR A 389 -27.20 -10.73 3.30
C THR A 389 -26.17 -11.18 2.27
N ILE A 390 -25.42 -12.25 2.56
CA ILE A 390 -24.29 -12.70 1.72
C ILE A 390 -24.77 -13.45 0.47
N CYS A 391 -25.80 -14.29 0.60
CA CYS A 391 -26.36 -15.08 -0.49
C CYS A 391 -27.58 -14.43 -1.18
N SER A 392 -27.82 -13.14 -0.96
CA SER A 392 -28.84 -12.39 -1.71
C SER A 392 -28.51 -12.34 -3.19
N TRP A 393 -29.53 -12.40 -4.06
CA TRP A 393 -29.33 -12.37 -5.51
C TRP A 393 -28.63 -11.09 -6.00
N VAL A 394 -28.78 -9.98 -5.28
CA VAL A 394 -28.12 -8.70 -5.60
C VAL A 394 -26.60 -8.74 -5.38
N LYS A 395 -26.08 -9.72 -4.62
CA LYS A 395 -24.63 -9.89 -4.40
C LYS A 395 -23.93 -10.57 -5.56
N PHE A 396 -24.66 -11.18 -6.47
CA PHE A 396 -24.11 -11.67 -7.72
C PHE A 396 -24.17 -10.52 -8.72
N LYS A 397 -23.01 -9.93 -9.06
CA LYS A 397 -22.93 -8.82 -10.03
C LYS A 397 -23.64 -9.22 -11.32
N THR A 398 -24.80 -8.62 -11.54
CA THR A 398 -25.67 -8.92 -12.66
C THR A 398 -25.28 -7.96 -13.79
N GLU A 399 -24.35 -8.39 -14.63
CA GLU A 399 -24.32 -7.85 -15.99
C GLU A 399 -25.63 -8.28 -16.70
N ALA A 400 -26.02 -7.60 -17.77
CA ALA A 400 -27.28 -7.82 -18.49
C ALA A 400 -27.51 -9.28 -18.95
N GLU A 401 -26.48 -10.12 -18.91
CA GLU A 401 -26.55 -11.56 -19.11
C GLU A 401 -26.00 -12.31 -17.88
N TRP A 402 -26.68 -13.39 -17.48
CA TRP A 402 -26.29 -14.23 -16.35
C TRP A 402 -25.03 -15.05 -16.72
N LYS A 403 -23.84 -14.52 -16.49
CA LYS A 403 -22.57 -15.20 -16.75
C LYS A 403 -22.24 -16.18 -15.62
N TYR A 404 -22.22 -17.46 -15.94
CA TYR A 404 -21.73 -18.52 -15.05
C TYR A 404 -20.27 -18.85 -15.39
N ASN A 405 -19.47 -19.09 -14.36
CA ASN A 405 -18.13 -19.64 -14.46
C ASN A 405 -18.19 -21.17 -14.53
N LEU A 406 -17.10 -21.77 -15.01
CA LEU A 406 -16.98 -23.21 -15.20
C LEU A 406 -15.81 -23.75 -14.38
N MET A 407 -16.05 -24.87 -13.70
CA MET A 407 -14.99 -25.77 -13.27
C MET A 407 -15.04 -27.03 -14.12
N LEU A 408 -13.91 -27.36 -14.73
CA LEU A 408 -13.73 -28.56 -15.54
C LEU A 408 -13.03 -29.62 -14.70
N LYS A 409 -13.47 -30.87 -14.77
CA LYS A 409 -12.78 -31.95 -14.07
C LYS A 409 -11.37 -32.09 -14.62
N LYS A 410 -10.36 -32.18 -13.74
CA LYS A 410 -8.95 -32.25 -14.15
C LYS A 410 -8.67 -33.48 -15.03
N ASP A 411 -9.22 -34.62 -14.63
CA ASP A 411 -9.25 -35.86 -15.41
C ASP A 411 -10.70 -36.17 -15.85
N PRO A 412 -11.17 -35.61 -16.98
CA PRO A 412 -12.54 -35.79 -17.42
C PRO A 412 -12.77 -37.20 -17.98
N VAL A 413 -13.94 -37.78 -17.71
CA VAL A 413 -14.33 -39.06 -18.29
C VAL A 413 -14.95 -38.81 -19.68
N PRO A 414 -14.42 -39.40 -20.77
CA PRO A 414 -14.97 -39.17 -22.09
C PRO A 414 -16.41 -39.69 -22.18
N ILE A 415 -17.28 -38.86 -22.73
CA ILE A 415 -18.67 -39.21 -23.06
C ILE A 415 -18.83 -39.27 -24.58
N ARG A 416 -19.86 -40.00 -25.04
CA ARG A 416 -20.22 -39.97 -26.46
C ARG A 416 -20.60 -38.54 -26.85
N CYS A 417 -19.99 -38.02 -27.91
CA CYS A 417 -20.31 -36.68 -28.42
C CYS A 417 -21.82 -36.59 -28.70
N PRO A 418 -22.50 -35.50 -28.32
CA PRO A 418 -23.93 -35.30 -28.58
C PRO A 418 -24.23 -35.12 -30.08
N VAL A 419 -23.20 -34.92 -30.88
CA VAL A 419 -23.25 -34.85 -32.33
C VAL A 419 -23.28 -36.29 -32.88
N ALA A 420 -24.44 -36.93 -32.76
CA ALA A 420 -24.70 -38.25 -33.33
C ALA A 420 -25.72 -38.10 -34.47
N GLY A 421 -25.32 -38.44 -35.69
CA GLY A 421 -26.21 -38.38 -36.85
C GLY A 421 -25.49 -38.05 -38.16
N ALA A 422 -26.28 -37.99 -39.23
CA ALA A 422 -25.86 -37.43 -40.51
C ALA A 422 -26.23 -35.95 -40.54
N PHE A 423 -25.27 -35.09 -40.85
CA PHE A 423 -25.48 -33.65 -40.93
C PHE A 423 -25.42 -33.22 -42.38
N ASN A 424 -26.36 -32.37 -42.79
CA ASN A 424 -26.30 -31.70 -44.08
C ASN A 424 -25.68 -30.31 -43.88
N PHE A 425 -24.73 -29.96 -44.73
CA PHE A 425 -24.05 -28.66 -44.70
C PHE A 425 -24.09 -28.03 -46.07
N THR A 426 -24.49 -26.76 -46.13
CA THR A 426 -24.46 -25.95 -47.35
C THR A 426 -23.07 -25.36 -47.50
N GLN A 427 -22.42 -25.61 -48.64
CA GLN A 427 -21.05 -25.20 -48.89
C GLN A 427 -21.00 -23.94 -49.75
N THR A 428 -20.01 -23.07 -49.51
CA THR A 428 -19.73 -21.86 -50.30
C THR A 428 -18.22 -21.73 -50.51
N GLY A 429 -17.80 -21.32 -51.70
CA GLY A 429 -16.38 -21.19 -52.08
C GLY A 429 -16.08 -21.78 -53.47
N ASP A 430 -14.85 -21.57 -53.96
CA ASP A 430 -14.42 -21.96 -55.31
C ASP A 430 -14.28 -23.48 -55.51
N PHE A 431 -14.09 -24.23 -54.41
CA PHE A 431 -13.97 -25.69 -54.43
C PHE A 431 -14.95 -26.31 -53.42
N LEU A 432 -15.97 -27.00 -53.94
CA LEU A 432 -16.98 -27.68 -53.14
C LEU A 432 -16.56 -29.14 -52.90
N PHE A 433 -16.80 -29.64 -51.70
CA PHE A 433 -16.60 -31.05 -51.36
C PHE A 433 -17.79 -31.87 -51.85
N GLU A 434 -17.56 -32.91 -52.65
CA GLU A 434 -18.62 -33.78 -53.13
C GLU A 434 -18.83 -35.03 -52.26
N THR A 435 -20.09 -35.43 -52.08
CA THR A 435 -20.46 -36.71 -51.47
C THR A 435 -20.52 -37.80 -52.54
N ARG A 436 -19.62 -38.78 -52.49
CA ARG A 436 -19.54 -39.83 -53.53
C ARG A 436 -20.61 -40.92 -53.45
N PHE A 437 -21.51 -40.85 -52.46
CA PHE A 437 -22.61 -41.80 -52.31
C PHE A 437 -23.94 -41.10 -52.59
N ILE A 438 -24.56 -41.44 -53.73
CA ILE A 438 -25.89 -40.95 -54.10
C ILE A 438 -26.89 -41.42 -53.03
N GLY A 439 -27.39 -40.48 -52.22
CA GLY A 439 -28.31 -40.75 -51.11
C GLY A 439 -27.69 -41.34 -49.83
N GLY A 440 -26.35 -41.37 -49.71
CA GLY A 440 -25.63 -41.99 -48.59
C GLY A 440 -24.84 -41.03 -47.68
N ILE A 441 -24.49 -41.50 -46.48
CA ILE A 441 -23.70 -40.74 -45.48
C ILE A 441 -22.20 -40.88 -45.78
N THR A 442 -21.49 -39.77 -45.95
CA THR A 442 -20.04 -39.77 -46.20
C THR A 442 -19.25 -39.65 -44.88
N LYS A 443 -18.36 -40.62 -44.59
CA LYS A 443 -17.57 -40.65 -43.34
C LYS A 443 -16.46 -39.60 -43.25
N ALA A 444 -15.94 -39.11 -44.39
CA ALA A 444 -14.96 -38.04 -44.48
C ALA A 444 -15.00 -37.40 -45.89
N PRO A 445 -15.45 -36.13 -46.05
CA PRO A 445 -15.39 -35.44 -47.33
C PRO A 445 -13.92 -35.14 -47.69
N ARG A 446 -13.55 -35.30 -48.97
CA ARG A 446 -12.23 -34.94 -49.51
C ARG A 446 -12.42 -33.83 -50.55
N PRO A 447 -11.49 -32.86 -50.63
CA PRO A 447 -11.60 -31.80 -51.62
C PRO A 447 -11.50 -32.42 -53.01
N ASP A 448 -12.30 -31.94 -53.96
CA ASP A 448 -12.22 -32.39 -55.34
C ASP A 448 -11.02 -31.67 -55.99
N VAL A 449 -9.86 -32.32 -55.93
CA VAL A 449 -8.61 -31.88 -56.55
C VAL A 449 -8.08 -33.00 -57.44
#